data_AF-A0A925YI27-F1
#
_entry.id   AF-A0A925YI27-F1
#
_cell.length_a   1.000
_cell.length_b   1.000
_cell.length_c   1.000
_cell.angle_alpha   90.00
_cell.angle_beta   90.00
_cell.angle_gamma   90.00
#
_symmetry.space_group_name_H-M   'P 1'
#
loop_
_entity.id
_entity.type
_entity.pdbx_description
1 polymer ?
#
loop_
_entity_poly.entity_id
_entity_poly.type
_entity_poly.pdbx_seq_one_letter_code
_entity_poly.pdbx_strand_id
1 'polypeptide(L)' 'LEKNPAGGIHHICYEVPDILAARDHLKAGGARVLGEPRIGAHGKPVLFLHPKDFNGTLIELEQA' A
#
# COMPACT_ATOMS: atom_id res chain seq x y z
N LEU A 1 7.02 7.61 15.59
CA LEU A 1 6.30 7.74 16.88
C LEU A 1 6.24 9.19 17.38
N GLU A 2 7.24 10.03 17.10
CA GLU A 2 7.28 11.42 17.59
C GLU A 2 6.02 12.26 17.24
N LYS A 3 5.41 12.03 16.07
CA LYS A 3 4.17 12.72 15.67
C LYS A 3 2.90 12.20 16.33
N ASN A 4 2.90 10.93 16.76
CA ASN A 4 1.74 10.24 17.35
C ASN A 4 2.24 9.34 18.51
N PRO A 5 2.54 9.90 19.68
CA PRO A 5 3.17 9.18 20.79
C PRO A 5 2.26 8.12 21.43
N ALA A 6 0.94 8.31 21.34
CA ALA A 6 -0.05 7.34 21.79
C ALA A 6 -0.29 6.20 20.77
N GLY A 7 0.37 6.22 19.61
CA GLY A 7 0.13 5.28 18.52
C GLY A 7 -1.14 5.58 17.71
N GLY A 8 -1.54 4.64 16.87
CA GLY A 8 -2.70 4.72 15.99
C GLY A 8 -2.64 3.73 14.83
N ILE A 9 -3.72 3.62 14.06
CA ILE A 9 -3.74 2.86 12.81
C ILE A 9 -2.78 3.53 11.83
N HIS A 10 -1.84 2.76 11.28
CA HIS A 10 -0.80 3.28 10.40
C HIS A 10 -1.13 3.11 8.91
N HIS A 11 -1.64 1.93 8.52
CA HIS A 11 -2.09 1.63 7.17
C HIS A 11 -3.18 0.56 7.21
N ILE A 12 -3.82 0.35 6.06
CA ILE A 12 -4.71 -0.78 5.80
C ILE A 12 -4.07 -1.62 4.69
N CYS A 13 -4.02 -2.94 4.88
CA CYS A 13 -3.49 -3.88 3.89
C CYS A 13 -4.62 -4.66 3.21
N TYR A 14 -4.56 -4.74 1.89
CA TYR A 14 -5.43 -5.61 1.08
C TYR A 14 -4.59 -6.67 0.37
N GLU A 15 -5.06 -7.91 0.41
CA GLU A 15 -4.50 -8.98 -0.40
C GLU A 15 -5.00 -8.89 -1.84
N VAL A 16 -4.10 -9.12 -2.79
CA VAL A 16 -4.40 -9.14 -4.22
C VAL A 16 -3.79 -10.37 -4.88
N PRO A 17 -4.47 -11.01 -5.85
CA PRO A 17 -3.97 -12.24 -6.49
C PRO A 17 -2.78 -12.00 -7.44
N ASP A 18 -2.60 -10.77 -7.93
CA ASP A 18 -1.43 -10.36 -8.70
C ASP A 18 -1.14 -8.89 -8.39
N ILE A 19 -0.02 -8.65 -7.72
CA ILE A 19 0.38 -7.31 -7.28
C ILE A 19 0.75 -6.37 -8.44
N LEU A 20 1.29 -6.89 -9.54
CA LEU A 20 1.67 -6.08 -10.70
C LEU A 20 0.42 -5.69 -11.50
N ALA A 21 -0.52 -6.62 -11.67
CA ALA A 21 -1.80 -6.33 -12.30
C ALA A 21 -2.60 -5.30 -11.49
N ALA A 22 -2.67 -5.46 -10.16
CA ALA A 22 -3.33 -4.51 -9.27
C ALA A 22 -2.66 -3.11 -9.31
N ARG A 23 -1.32 -3.07 -9.28
CA ARG A 23 -0.54 -1.84 -9.45
C ARG A 23 -0.91 -1.11 -10.73
N ASP A 24 -0.91 -1.82 -11.85
CA ASP A 24 -1.10 -1.22 -13.17
C ASP A 24 -2.53 -0.73 -13.36
N HIS A 25 -3.51 -1.48 -12.86
CA HIS A 25 -4.91 -1.04 -12.81
C HIS A 25 -5.07 0.26 -12.02
N LEU A 26 -4.48 0.35 -10.82
CA LEU A 26 -4.57 1.53 -9.97
C LEU A 26 -3.82 2.73 -10.55
N LYS A 27 -2.63 2.51 -11.15
CA LYS A 27 -1.90 3.57 -11.87
C LYS A 27 -2.68 4.10 -13.06
N ALA A 28 -3.34 3.22 -13.83
CA ALA A 28 -4.20 3.62 -14.93
C ALA A 28 -5.41 4.43 -14.45
N GLY A 29 -5.91 4.16 -13.25
CA GLY A 29 -6.95 4.94 -12.56
C GLY A 29 -6.46 6.25 -11.94
N GLY A 30 -5.17 6.59 -12.05
CA GLY A 30 -4.59 7.83 -11.54
C GLY A 30 -4.04 7.76 -10.11
N ALA A 31 -4.03 6.59 -9.47
CA ALA A 31 -3.46 6.43 -8.14
C ALA A 31 -1.93 6.53 -8.15
N ARG A 32 -1.36 7.19 -7.14
CA ARG A 32 0.09 7.25 -6.94
C ARG A 32 0.57 6.01 -6.20
N VAL A 33 1.32 5.17 -6.91
CA VAL A 33 2.06 4.03 -6.34
C VAL A 33 3.41 4.50 -5.82
N LEU A 34 3.77 4.07 -4.61
CA LEU A 34 5.02 4.39 -3.93
C LEU A 34 6.11 3.36 -4.23
N GLY A 35 6.74 3.53 -5.40
CA GLY A 35 7.85 2.68 -5.83
C GLY A 35 7.41 1.32 -6.40
N GLU A 36 8.36 0.39 -6.47
CA GLU A 36 8.12 -0.97 -6.96
C GLU A 36 7.83 -1.96 -5.82
N PRO A 37 7.17 -3.10 -6.10
CA PRO A 37 6.97 -4.15 -5.12
C PRO A 37 8.28 -4.58 -4.44
N ARG A 38 8.21 -4.78 -3.12
CA ARG A 38 9.31 -5.26 -2.29
C ARG A 38 8.85 -6.40 -1.41
N ILE A 39 9.74 -7.20 -0.85
CA ILE A 39 9.34 -8.26 0.08
C ILE A 39 8.91 -7.64 1.42
N GLY A 40 7.68 -7.95 1.84
CA GLY A 40 7.05 -7.52 3.09
C GLY A 40 7.30 -8.47 4.26
N ALA A 41 6.65 -8.20 5.39
CA ALA A 41 6.85 -8.93 6.65
C ALA A 41 6.48 -10.42 6.58
N HIS A 42 5.53 -10.79 5.71
CA HIS A 42 5.11 -12.17 5.49
C HIS A 42 5.93 -12.90 4.41
N GLY A 43 7.03 -12.31 3.93
CA GLY A 43 7.82 -12.89 2.84
C GLY A 43 7.15 -12.78 1.46
N LYS A 44 6.05 -12.03 1.36
CA LYS A 44 5.30 -11.81 0.11
C LYS A 44 5.62 -10.44 -0.50
N PRO A 45 5.51 -10.27 -1.83
CA PRO A 45 5.58 -8.96 -2.45
C PRO A 45 4.53 -7.99 -1.91
N VAL A 46 4.95 -6.77 -1.58
CA VAL A 46 4.09 -5.67 -1.11
C VAL A 46 4.44 -4.34 -1.78
N LEU A 47 3.47 -3.44 -1.94
CA LEU A 47 3.67 -2.05 -2.34
C LEU A 47 2.69 -1.13 -1.61
N PHE A 48 2.94 0.18 -1.66
CA PHE A 48 2.09 1.17 -1.00
C PHE A 48 1.47 2.16 -1.99
N LEU A 49 0.29 2.67 -1.65
CA LEU A 49 -0.40 3.74 -2.37
C LEU A 49 -0.39 5.02 -1.55
N HIS A 50 -0.23 6.17 -2.21
CA HIS A 50 -0.06 7.45 -1.53
C HIS A 50 -1.36 7.90 -0.82
N PRO A 51 -1.33 8.26 0.49
CA PRO A 51 -2.54 8.58 1.27
C PRO A 51 -3.43 9.69 0.71
N LYS A 52 -2.83 10.67 0.03
CA LYS A 52 -3.55 11.76 -0.66
C LYS A 52 -4.56 11.27 -1.73
N ASP A 53 -4.45 10.04 -2.21
CA ASP A 53 -5.43 9.46 -3.16
C ASP A 53 -6.51 8.62 -2.45
N PHE A 54 -6.37 8.39 -1.13
CA PHE A 54 -7.20 7.46 -0.35
C PHE A 54 -7.65 8.07 0.98
N ASN A 55 -8.20 9.29 0.94
CA ASN A 55 -8.76 9.99 2.11
C ASN A 55 -7.81 10.11 3.32
N GLY A 56 -6.50 10.17 3.08
CA GLY A 56 -5.48 10.26 4.14
C GLY A 56 -5.01 8.90 4.68
N THR A 57 -5.52 7.79 4.15
CA THR A 57 -5.13 6.44 4.56
C THR A 57 -3.98 5.91 3.72
N LEU A 58 -2.90 5.46 4.36
CA LEU A 58 -1.85 4.69 3.69
C LEU A 58 -2.39 3.30 3.38
N ILE A 59 -2.37 2.91 2.11
CA ILE A 59 -2.83 1.58 1.67
C ILE A 59 -1.63 0.73 1.29
N GLU A 60 -1.57 -0.49 1.80
CA GLU A 60 -0.65 -1.55 1.39
C GLU A 60 -1.39 -2.56 0.51
N LEU A 61 -0.76 -3.00 -0.57
CA LEU A 61 -1.18 -4.18 -1.31
C LEU A 61 -0.18 -5.28 -1.04
N GLU A 62 -0.65 -6.45 -0.64
CA GLU A 62 0.15 -7.66 -0.47
C GLU A 62 -0.29 -8.72 -1.48
N GLN A 63 0.66 -9.40 -2.11
CA GLN A 63 0.39 -10.55 -2.96
C GLN A 63 -0.22 -11.68 -2.12
N ALA A 64 -1.38 -12.23 -2.52
CA ALA A 64 -1.99 -13.39 -1.88
C ALA A 64 -1.11 -14.64 -2.00
#